data_AF-A0A495QBK7-F1
#
_entry.id   AF-A0A495QBK7-F1
#
_cell.length_a   1.000
_cell.length_b   1.000
_cell.length_c   1.000
_cell.angle_alpha   90.00
_cell.angle_beta   90.00
_cell.angle_gamma   90.00
#
_symmetry.space_group_name_H-M   'P 1'
#
loop_
_entity.id
_entity.type
_entity.pdbx_description
1 polymer ?
#
loop_
_entity_poly.entity_id
_entity_poly.type
_entity_poly.pdbx_seq_one_letter_code
_entity_poly.pdbx_strand_id
1 'polypeptide(L)'
;MFEGDRWGTKNRTVKDGVDVEISLDLLLPRDAASVPATRRLLDAALTALGVDDQIRGDIEVMLTEACTNVIRHAERGVGYTVRATIQDRRCLIKVIDSGRGFDPTGVPDPGPREERGRGLLIMKALADDVRFRSLPEAGALVALEKRLRYGADSLGVRLTADHAAPFVAAADPAMDEFADRLFEMARAGRTAELVEYVEAGVPPNLSDDGGDTLLMLAASHGHADTVRALAARGADPERPNDEGLRPLPGAVLQREPDVVRALLDAGADPRAGSPSAVDTARMFGGTEFLAWFDAESEG
;
A
#
# COMPACT_ATOMS: atom_id res chain seq x y z
N MET A 1 1.30 1.84 49.62
CA MET A 1 2.54 2.20 48.89
C MET A 1 2.56 1.28 47.67
N PHE A 2 1.96 1.63 46.53
CA PHE A 2 2.07 2.89 45.79
C PHE A 2 0.72 3.34 45.18
N GLU A 3 0.41 4.63 45.33
CA GLU A 3 -0.32 5.47 44.38
C GLU A 3 0.43 5.49 43.02
N GLY A 4 -0.11 5.76 41.84
CA GLY A 4 -1.38 6.30 41.41
C GLY A 4 -1.22 6.74 39.94
N ASP A 5 -2.33 6.65 39.21
CA ASP A 5 -2.85 7.70 38.34
C ASP A 5 -2.27 8.03 36.93
N ARG A 6 -3.26 8.13 36.02
CA ARG A 6 -3.36 8.91 34.77
C ARG A 6 -3.00 8.25 33.45
N TRP A 7 -3.96 7.50 32.91
CA TRP A 7 -4.46 7.76 31.54
C TRP A 7 -5.99 7.80 31.59
N GLY A 8 -6.53 9.01 31.50
CA GLY A 8 -7.97 9.25 31.53
C GLY A 8 -8.64 8.70 30.29
N THR A 9 -9.47 7.67 30.48
CA THR A 9 -10.51 7.28 29.54
C THR A 9 -11.47 8.45 29.35
N LYS A 10 -11.29 9.23 28.29
CA LYS A 10 -12.36 10.10 27.80
C LYS A 10 -13.47 9.20 27.29
N ASN A 11 -14.42 9.01 28.19
CA ASN A 11 -15.69 8.35 28.04
C ASN A 11 -16.41 8.93 26.80
N ARG A 12 -16.23 8.30 25.63
CA ARG A 12 -17.05 8.60 24.45
C ARG A 12 -18.29 7.73 24.61
N THR A 13 -19.34 8.41 25.04
CA THR A 13 -20.69 7.89 25.23
C THR A 13 -21.07 6.96 24.09
N VAL A 14 -21.23 5.68 24.42
CA VAL A 14 -21.91 4.67 23.62
C VAL A 14 -23.34 5.18 23.39
N LYS A 15 -23.65 5.57 22.15
CA LYS A 15 -25.02 5.80 21.69
C LYS A 15 -25.40 4.59 20.83
N ASP A 16 -26.30 3.79 21.40
CA ASP A 16 -27.15 2.73 20.84
C ASP A 16 -26.99 2.40 19.35
N GLY A 17 -26.29 1.29 19.12
CA GLY A 17 -26.09 0.60 17.85
C GLY A 17 -24.84 -0.27 18.05
N VAL A 18 -25.01 -1.58 18.29
CA VAL A 18 -23.84 -2.45 18.42
C VAL A 18 -23.25 -2.58 17.02
N ASP A 19 -22.16 -1.87 16.74
CA ASP A 19 -21.36 -2.10 15.54
C ASP A 19 -20.83 -3.53 15.61
N VAL A 20 -21.42 -4.43 14.81
CA VAL A 20 -21.02 -5.83 14.77
C VAL A 20 -19.80 -5.95 13.88
N GLU A 21 -18.64 -6.19 14.49
CA GLU A 21 -17.41 -6.59 13.79
C GLU A 21 -17.21 -8.10 13.95
N ILE A 22 -16.94 -8.77 12.83
CA ILE A 22 -16.58 -10.19 12.79
C ILE A 22 -15.16 -10.29 12.28
N SER A 23 -14.25 -10.78 13.11
CA SER A 23 -12.84 -10.95 12.75
C SER A 23 -12.45 -12.43 12.81
N LEU A 24 -11.88 -12.94 11.72
CA LEU A 24 -11.32 -14.29 11.59
C LEU A 24 -9.81 -14.20 11.45
N ASP A 25 -9.09 -14.70 12.45
CA ASP A 25 -7.63 -14.76 12.45
C ASP A 25 -7.16 -16.19 12.27
N LEU A 26 -6.55 -16.48 11.11
CA LEU A 26 -6.06 -17.81 10.74
C LEU A 26 -4.53 -17.80 10.73
N LEU A 27 -3.93 -18.45 11.72
CA LEU A 27 -2.49 -18.68 11.80
C LEU A 27 -2.17 -20.00 11.11
N LEU A 28 -1.49 -19.95 9.97
CA LEU A 28 -1.37 -21.10 9.07
C LEU A 28 0.10 -21.44 8.77
N PRO A 29 0.43 -22.73 8.64
CA PRO A 29 1.73 -23.14 8.13
C PRO A 29 1.84 -22.73 6.66
N ARG A 30 3.07 -22.46 6.20
CA ARG A 30 3.33 -21.98 4.83
C ARG A 30 3.39 -23.14 3.81
N ASP A 31 2.28 -23.84 3.69
CA ASP A 31 2.06 -25.01 2.83
C ASP A 31 1.01 -24.70 1.77
N ALA A 32 1.13 -25.22 0.55
CA ALA A 32 0.09 -25.11 -0.47
C ALA A 32 -1.28 -25.64 0.01
N ALA A 33 -1.32 -26.57 0.96
CA ALA A 33 -2.57 -27.06 1.55
C ALA A 33 -3.26 -26.04 2.50
N SER A 34 -2.56 -25.00 2.97
CA SER A 34 -3.16 -23.96 3.80
C SER A 34 -4.09 -23.04 3.01
N VAL A 35 -3.79 -22.79 1.72
CA VAL A 35 -4.60 -21.90 0.87
C VAL A 35 -6.04 -22.41 0.69
N PRO A 36 -6.27 -23.70 0.33
CA PRO A 36 -7.62 -24.27 0.32
C PRO A 36 -8.32 -24.23 1.68
N ALA A 37 -7.59 -24.36 2.79
CA ALA A 37 -8.15 -24.29 4.13
C ALA A 37 -8.64 -22.87 4.47
N THR A 38 -7.83 -21.84 4.18
CA THR A 38 -8.22 -20.43 4.35
C THR A 38 -9.47 -20.10 3.54
N ARG A 39 -9.50 -20.51 2.26
CA ARG A 39 -10.63 -20.30 1.36
C ARG A 39 -11.91 -20.89 1.93
N ARG A 40 -11.87 -22.16 2.35
CA ARG A 40 -13.05 -22.86 2.89
C ARG A 40 -13.56 -22.24 4.18
N LEU A 41 -12.66 -21.82 5.08
CA LEU A 41 -13.05 -21.20 6.34
C LEU A 41 -13.69 -19.83 6.13
N LEU A 42 -13.09 -18.99 5.28
CA LEU A 42 -13.65 -17.68 4.95
C LEU A 42 -14.96 -17.80 4.16
N ASP A 43 -15.03 -18.68 3.17
CA ASP A 43 -16.25 -18.92 2.39
C ASP A 43 -17.40 -19.45 3.27
N ALA A 44 -17.11 -20.35 4.21
CA ALA A 44 -18.12 -20.81 5.18
C ALA A 44 -18.66 -19.66 6.04
N ALA A 45 -17.80 -18.74 6.49
CA ALA A 45 -18.21 -17.57 7.25
C ALA A 45 -19.07 -16.60 6.39
N LEU A 46 -18.63 -16.30 5.18
CA LEU A 46 -19.37 -15.44 4.24
C LEU A 46 -20.70 -16.06 3.82
N THR A 47 -20.76 -17.39 3.65
CA THR A 47 -21.98 -18.15 3.36
C THR A 47 -22.95 -18.08 4.54
N ALA A 48 -22.47 -18.24 5.78
CA ALA A 48 -23.30 -18.12 6.98
C ALA A 48 -23.90 -16.70 7.13
N LEU A 49 -23.17 -15.67 6.68
CA LEU A 49 -23.65 -14.29 6.62
C LEU A 49 -24.60 -14.03 5.44
N GLY A 50 -24.71 -14.96 4.49
CA GLY A 50 -25.53 -14.83 3.29
C GLY A 50 -24.99 -13.81 2.29
N VAL A 51 -23.67 -13.69 2.18
CA VAL A 51 -23.01 -12.87 1.14
C VAL A 51 -23.30 -13.47 -0.25
N ASP A 52 -23.53 -12.64 -1.25
CA ASP A 52 -23.77 -13.01 -2.65
C ASP A 52 -22.67 -13.94 -3.22
N ASP A 53 -23.07 -15.00 -3.93
CA ASP A 53 -22.17 -16.05 -4.44
C ASP A 53 -21.07 -15.49 -5.34
N GLN A 54 -21.39 -14.48 -6.17
CA GLN A 54 -20.41 -13.84 -7.04
C GLN A 54 -19.33 -13.11 -6.23
N ILE A 55 -19.71 -12.40 -5.16
CA ILE A 55 -18.76 -11.69 -4.30
C ILE A 55 -17.89 -12.67 -3.52
N ARG A 56 -18.46 -13.80 -3.05
CA ARG A 56 -17.67 -14.86 -2.41
C ARG A 56 -16.65 -15.45 -3.38
N GLY A 57 -17.04 -15.68 -4.64
CA GLY A 57 -16.14 -16.11 -5.71
C GLY A 57 -15.01 -15.12 -5.98
N ASP A 58 -15.31 -13.82 -6.06
CA ASP A 58 -14.30 -12.76 -6.20
C ASP A 58 -13.29 -12.80 -5.03
N ILE A 59 -13.79 -12.86 -3.79
CA ILE A 59 -12.97 -12.94 -2.58
C ILE A 59 -12.09 -14.18 -2.58
N GLU A 60 -12.63 -15.32 -2.98
CA GLU A 60 -11.91 -16.59 -3.03
C GLU A 60 -10.73 -16.52 -4.02
N VAL A 61 -10.95 -15.94 -5.20
CA VAL A 61 -9.89 -15.73 -6.20
C VAL A 61 -8.84 -14.76 -5.65
N MET A 62 -9.23 -13.61 -5.11
CA MET A 62 -8.29 -12.62 -4.54
C MET A 62 -7.44 -13.21 -3.42
N LEU A 63 -8.06 -13.94 -2.49
CA LEU A 63 -7.38 -14.58 -1.37
C LEU A 63 -6.40 -15.66 -1.85
N THR A 64 -6.74 -16.39 -2.92
CA THR A 64 -5.85 -17.39 -3.52
C THR A 64 -4.59 -16.75 -4.07
N GLU A 65 -4.74 -15.66 -4.83
CA GLU A 65 -3.60 -14.94 -5.39
C GLU A 65 -2.74 -14.30 -4.29
N ALA A 66 -3.37 -13.68 -3.27
CA ALA A 66 -2.66 -13.08 -2.15
C ALA A 66 -1.85 -14.11 -1.33
N CYS A 67 -2.46 -15.25 -0.96
CA CYS A 67 -1.77 -16.30 -0.22
C CYS A 67 -0.67 -16.97 -1.08
N THR A 68 -0.92 -17.19 -2.37
CA THR A 68 0.06 -17.82 -3.27
C THR A 68 1.28 -16.92 -3.47
N ASN A 69 1.09 -15.60 -3.57
CA ASN A 69 2.18 -14.64 -3.65
C ASN A 69 3.03 -14.64 -2.38
N VAL A 70 2.40 -14.66 -1.21
CA VAL A 70 3.10 -14.78 0.08
C VAL A 70 3.87 -16.10 0.19
N ILE A 71 3.29 -17.22 -0.25
CA ILE A 71 3.97 -18.52 -0.25
C ILE A 71 5.19 -18.52 -1.19
N ARG A 72 5.09 -17.95 -2.40
CA ARG A 72 6.16 -17.99 -3.40
C ARG A 72 7.33 -17.03 -3.14
N HIS A 73 7.09 -15.88 -2.52
CA HIS A 73 8.06 -14.77 -2.54
C HIS A 73 8.77 -14.45 -1.22
N ALA A 74 8.34 -14.97 -0.07
CA ALA A 74 9.05 -14.70 1.18
C ALA A 74 10.13 -15.75 1.50
N GLU A 75 11.20 -15.36 2.19
CA GLU A 75 12.23 -16.30 2.64
C GLU A 75 11.77 -17.09 3.88
N ARG A 76 12.48 -18.19 4.18
CA ARG A 76 12.08 -19.27 5.10
C ARG A 76 11.56 -18.76 6.46
N GLY A 77 10.23 -18.82 6.66
CA GLY A 77 9.51 -18.55 7.92
C GLY A 77 8.57 -19.69 8.32
N VAL A 78 8.08 -19.69 9.58
CA VAL A 78 7.33 -20.81 10.20
C VAL A 78 5.83 -20.80 9.83
N GLY A 79 5.29 -19.68 9.33
CA GLY A 79 3.88 -19.55 8.95
C GLY A 79 3.48 -18.14 8.50
N TYR A 80 2.21 -17.98 8.12
CA TYR A 80 1.60 -16.70 7.75
C TYR A 80 0.21 -16.58 8.38
N THR A 81 -0.25 -15.36 8.57
CA THR A 81 -1.56 -15.03 9.14
C THR A 81 -2.49 -14.53 8.05
N VAL A 82 -3.71 -15.04 8.01
CA VAL A 82 -4.80 -14.39 7.26
C VAL A 82 -5.80 -13.86 8.25
N ARG A 83 -5.97 -12.54 8.27
CA ARG A 83 -7.00 -11.84 9.03
C ARG A 83 -8.08 -11.36 8.08
N ALA A 84 -9.30 -11.83 8.27
CA ALA A 84 -10.46 -11.32 7.56
C ALA A 84 -11.39 -10.61 8.55
N THR A 85 -11.59 -9.32 8.37
CA THR A 85 -12.49 -8.49 9.18
C THR A 85 -13.69 -8.11 8.34
N ILE A 86 -14.88 -8.40 8.86
CA ILE A 86 -16.17 -8.06 8.25
C ILE A 86 -16.86 -7.08 9.19
N GLN A 87 -17.15 -5.89 8.67
CA GLN A 87 -17.93 -4.89 9.38
C GLN A 87 -18.87 -4.24 8.37
N ASP A 88 -20.13 -4.10 8.76
CA ASP A 88 -21.20 -3.63 7.88
C ASP A 88 -21.17 -4.37 6.52
N ARG A 89 -20.99 -3.63 5.43
CA ARG A 89 -20.95 -4.15 4.05
C ARG A 89 -19.53 -4.21 3.50
N ARG A 90 -18.52 -4.41 4.33
CA ARG A 90 -17.12 -4.46 3.89
C ARG A 90 -16.42 -5.69 4.48
N CYS A 91 -15.61 -6.32 3.66
CA CYS A 91 -14.67 -7.36 4.07
C CYS A 91 -13.25 -6.86 3.77
N LEU A 92 -12.45 -6.74 4.82
CA LEU A 92 -11.02 -6.43 4.73
C LEU A 92 -10.23 -7.70 4.99
N ILE A 93 -9.42 -8.11 4.03
CA ILE A 93 -8.55 -9.28 4.12
C ILE A 93 -7.12 -8.79 4.20
N LYS A 94 -6.43 -9.15 5.28
CA LYS A 94 -5.00 -8.90 5.49
C LYS A 94 -4.27 -10.24 5.48
N VAL A 95 -3.39 -10.47 4.52
CA VAL A 95 -2.49 -11.63 4.48
C VAL A 95 -1.11 -11.17 4.93
N ILE A 96 -0.67 -11.58 6.12
CA ILE A 96 0.57 -11.16 6.78
C ILE A 96 1.54 -12.35 6.82
N ASP A 97 2.70 -12.26 6.19
CA ASP A 97 3.79 -13.22 6.43
C ASP A 97 4.52 -12.88 7.73
N SER A 98 4.94 -13.88 8.51
CA SER A 98 5.56 -13.67 9.83
C SER A 98 7.06 -14.01 9.87
N GLY A 99 7.74 -13.97 8.72
CA GLY A 99 9.16 -14.32 8.57
C GLY A 99 10.15 -13.28 9.10
N ARG A 100 11.38 -13.70 9.42
CA ARG A 100 12.53 -12.84 9.75
C ARG A 100 13.18 -12.27 8.48
N GLY A 101 12.40 -11.62 7.63
CA GLY A 101 12.99 -10.86 6.54
C GLY A 101 13.74 -11.65 5.50
N PHE A 102 14.37 -10.88 4.63
CA PHE A 102 14.93 -11.30 3.36
C PHE A 102 16.44 -11.06 3.41
N ASP A 103 17.23 -12.11 3.17
CA ASP A 103 18.67 -12.06 2.94
C ASP A 103 18.93 -12.02 1.42
N PRO A 104 19.17 -10.83 0.84
CA PRO A 104 19.35 -10.64 -0.60
C PRO A 104 20.56 -11.38 -1.18
N THR A 105 21.44 -11.95 -0.35
CA THR A 105 22.63 -12.66 -0.79
C THR A 105 22.37 -14.14 -1.15
N GLY A 106 21.15 -14.64 -0.91
CA GLY A 106 20.80 -16.06 -1.03
C GLY A 106 19.87 -16.47 -2.19
N VAL A 107 19.39 -15.55 -3.02
CA VAL A 107 18.36 -15.84 -4.03
C VAL A 107 18.96 -16.46 -5.31
N PRO A 108 18.55 -17.69 -5.73
CA PRO A 108 18.97 -18.24 -7.02
C PRO A 108 18.28 -17.51 -8.18
N ASP A 109 19.04 -17.30 -9.26
CA ASP A 109 18.62 -16.62 -10.49
C ASP A 109 17.38 -17.29 -11.12
N PRO A 110 16.27 -16.58 -11.38
CA PRO A 110 15.04 -17.20 -11.86
C PRO A 110 15.10 -17.58 -13.35
N GLY A 111 14.56 -18.76 -13.65
CA GLY A 111 14.48 -19.29 -15.01
C GLY A 111 13.43 -18.57 -15.90
N PRO A 112 13.59 -18.63 -17.24
CA PRO A 112 12.95 -17.73 -18.22
C PRO A 112 11.45 -18.00 -18.52
N ARG A 113 10.66 -18.55 -17.59
CA ARG A 113 9.24 -18.92 -17.81
C ARG A 113 8.26 -18.54 -16.70
N GLU A 114 8.61 -17.66 -15.77
CA GLU A 114 7.71 -17.35 -14.65
C GLU A 114 6.63 -16.30 -15.01
N GLU A 115 5.37 -16.65 -14.76
CA GLU A 115 4.14 -15.85 -14.95
C GLU A 115 4.02 -14.65 -13.96
N ARG A 116 5.08 -13.87 -13.80
CA ARG A 116 5.16 -12.78 -12.82
C ARG A 116 4.15 -11.66 -13.15
N GLY A 117 3.34 -11.25 -12.17
CA GLY A 117 2.45 -10.07 -12.24
C GLY A 117 0.97 -10.33 -12.56
N ARG A 118 0.58 -11.53 -13.02
CA ARG A 118 -0.83 -11.85 -13.34
C ARG A 118 -1.76 -11.82 -12.11
N GLY A 119 -1.31 -12.37 -10.98
CA GLY A 119 -2.09 -12.39 -9.74
C GLY A 119 -2.39 -11.00 -9.20
N LEU A 120 -1.47 -10.05 -9.40
CA LEU A 120 -1.65 -8.65 -9.01
C LEU A 120 -2.77 -7.96 -9.80
N LEU A 121 -2.83 -8.20 -11.12
CA LEU A 121 -3.87 -7.66 -11.99
C LEU A 121 -5.24 -8.25 -11.65
N ILE A 122 -5.30 -9.53 -11.29
CA ILE A 122 -6.53 -10.19 -10.85
C ILE A 122 -7.04 -9.57 -9.54
N MET A 123 -6.17 -9.37 -8.55
CA MET A 123 -6.57 -8.74 -7.29
C MET A 123 -7.11 -7.32 -7.48
N LYS A 124 -6.43 -6.50 -8.29
CA LYS A 124 -6.87 -5.12 -8.60
C LYS A 124 -8.19 -5.05 -9.37
N ALA A 125 -8.48 -6.05 -10.21
CA ALA A 125 -9.73 -6.11 -10.96
C ALA A 125 -10.93 -6.50 -10.09
N LEU A 126 -10.70 -7.28 -9.04
CA LEU A 126 -11.75 -7.87 -8.22
C LEU A 126 -12.02 -7.11 -6.93
N ALA A 127 -11.03 -6.43 -6.33
CA ALA A 127 -11.25 -5.69 -5.10
C ALA A 127 -11.80 -4.28 -5.36
N ASP A 128 -12.51 -3.74 -4.38
CA ASP A 128 -12.90 -2.32 -4.40
C ASP A 128 -11.74 -1.42 -3.97
N ASP A 129 -10.85 -1.91 -3.09
CA ASP A 129 -9.56 -1.30 -2.77
C ASP A 129 -8.49 -2.37 -2.57
N VAL A 130 -7.27 -2.09 -2.99
CA VAL A 130 -6.13 -3.00 -2.80
C VAL A 130 -4.92 -2.21 -2.33
N ARG A 131 -4.36 -2.63 -1.19
CA ARG A 131 -3.15 -2.06 -0.60
C ARG A 131 -2.11 -3.16 -0.40
N PHE A 132 -0.92 -2.96 -0.94
CA PHE A 132 0.21 -3.86 -0.75
C PHE A 132 1.26 -3.20 0.14
N ARG A 133 1.90 -3.98 1.00
CA ARG A 133 2.99 -3.57 1.89
C ARG A 133 3.93 -4.77 2.03
N SER A 134 5.25 -4.63 1.96
CA SER A 134 6.19 -5.75 2.12
C SER A 134 7.31 -5.36 3.06
N LEU A 135 7.66 -6.15 4.09
CA LEU A 135 8.69 -5.86 5.09
C LEU A 135 9.82 -6.93 5.10
N PRO A 136 11.09 -6.59 4.86
CA PRO A 136 12.24 -7.20 5.48
C PRO A 136 12.12 -7.11 7.00
N GLU A 137 12.28 -8.29 7.58
CA GLU A 137 12.23 -8.68 8.99
C GLU A 137 10.85 -8.81 9.62
N ALA A 138 9.78 -8.43 8.92
CA ALA A 138 8.39 -8.56 9.38
C ALA A 138 7.38 -9.08 8.34
N GLY A 139 7.85 -9.53 7.17
CA GLY A 139 7.09 -10.25 6.15
C GLY A 139 6.26 -9.40 5.18
N ALA A 140 5.67 -10.04 4.17
CA ALA A 140 4.80 -9.39 3.19
C ALA A 140 3.35 -9.28 3.67
N LEU A 141 2.71 -8.14 3.39
CA LEU A 141 1.34 -7.82 3.72
C LEU A 141 0.50 -7.43 2.50
N VAL A 142 -0.53 -8.21 2.22
CA VAL A 142 -1.55 -7.89 1.21
C VAL A 142 -2.86 -7.54 1.91
N ALA A 143 -3.34 -6.31 1.75
CA ALA A 143 -4.63 -5.85 2.25
C ALA A 143 -5.61 -5.64 1.08
N LEU A 144 -6.74 -6.34 1.12
CA LEU A 144 -7.78 -6.33 0.08
C LEU A 144 -9.10 -5.93 0.73
N GLU A 145 -9.78 -4.90 0.20
CA GLU A 145 -11.13 -4.54 0.61
C GLU A 145 -12.13 -4.92 -0.49
N LYS A 146 -13.21 -5.58 -0.07
CA LYS A 146 -14.34 -5.90 -0.94
C LYS A 146 -15.64 -5.49 -0.26
N ARG A 147 -16.49 -4.79 -1.00
CA ARG A 147 -17.86 -4.47 -0.61
C ARG A 147 -18.72 -5.72 -0.73
N LEU A 148 -19.44 -6.01 0.33
CA LEU A 148 -20.33 -7.14 0.46
C LEU A 148 -21.75 -6.75 0.05
N ARG A 149 -22.40 -7.64 -0.69
CA ARG A 149 -23.85 -7.64 -0.87
C ARG A 149 -24.39 -8.88 -0.19
N TYR A 150 -25.46 -8.70 0.55
CA TYR A 150 -26.10 -9.76 1.30
C TYR A 150 -27.44 -10.12 0.65
N GLY A 151 -27.81 -11.40 0.67
CA GLY A 151 -29.13 -11.86 0.24
C GLY A 151 -30.24 -11.30 1.12
N ALA A 152 -31.46 -11.21 0.57
CA ALA A 152 -32.65 -10.84 1.35
C ALA A 152 -32.81 -11.79 2.55
N ASP A 153 -33.17 -11.23 3.71
CA ASP A 153 -33.38 -11.95 4.98
C ASP A 153 -32.15 -12.71 5.54
N SER A 154 -30.96 -12.48 4.99
CA SER A 154 -29.72 -13.07 5.50
C SER A 154 -29.29 -12.50 6.84
N LEU A 155 -28.42 -13.24 7.54
CA LEU A 155 -27.84 -12.80 8.80
C LEU A 155 -27.05 -11.49 8.65
N GLY A 156 -26.33 -11.31 7.54
CA GLY A 156 -25.59 -10.09 7.25
C GLY A 156 -26.48 -8.86 7.26
N VAL A 157 -27.62 -8.88 6.54
CA VAL A 157 -28.59 -7.76 6.53
C VAL A 157 -29.08 -7.39 7.93
N ARG A 158 -29.24 -8.38 8.81
CA ARG A 158 -29.73 -8.18 10.18
C ARG A 158 -28.66 -7.65 11.13
N LEU A 159 -27.38 -7.88 10.82
CA LEU A 159 -26.24 -7.44 11.61
C LEU A 159 -25.64 -6.12 11.12
N THR A 160 -25.86 -5.75 9.85
CA THR A 160 -25.38 -4.47 9.31
C THR A 160 -26.26 -3.31 9.71
N ALA A 161 -25.66 -2.26 10.27
CA ALA A 161 -26.27 -0.93 10.29
C ALA A 161 -25.95 -0.22 8.95
N ASP A 162 -26.87 0.60 8.43
CA ASP A 162 -26.52 1.55 7.37
C ASP A 162 -25.70 2.69 7.99
N HIS A 163 -24.41 2.45 8.22
CA HIS A 163 -23.47 3.46 8.67
C HIS A 163 -22.76 4.11 7.47
N ALA A 164 -22.90 5.44 7.37
CA ALA A 164 -22.19 6.27 6.40
C ALA A 164 -20.77 6.66 6.86
N ALA A 165 -20.32 6.18 8.02
CA ALA A 165 -18.98 6.44 8.52
C ALA A 165 -17.94 5.68 7.66
N PRO A 166 -16.77 6.28 7.37
CA PRO A 166 -15.68 5.56 6.75
C PRO A 166 -15.27 4.38 7.63
N PHE A 167 -15.19 3.19 7.03
CA PHE A 167 -14.61 2.00 7.66
C PHE A 167 -13.12 2.27 7.86
N VAL A 168 -12.76 2.64 9.08
CA VAL A 168 -11.37 2.72 9.53
C VAL A 168 -11.19 1.52 10.44
N ALA A 169 -10.69 0.42 9.87
CA ALA A 169 -10.21 -0.70 10.68
C ALA A 169 -9.26 -0.12 11.73
N ALA A 170 -9.47 -0.46 13.01
CA ALA A 170 -8.69 0.07 14.12
C ALA A 170 -7.20 0.15 13.74
N ALA A 171 -6.61 1.34 13.87
CA ALA A 171 -5.22 1.61 13.53
C ALA A 171 -4.34 0.51 14.11
N ASP A 172 -3.63 -0.18 13.24
CA ASP A 172 -2.73 -1.25 13.62
C ASP A 172 -1.37 -0.59 13.85
N PRO A 173 -0.91 -0.42 15.10
CA PRO A 173 0.25 0.45 15.38
C PRO A 173 1.52 -0.01 14.66
N ALA A 174 1.65 -1.31 14.39
CA ALA A 174 2.75 -1.87 13.62
C ALA A 174 2.72 -1.46 12.14
N MET A 175 1.53 -1.12 11.62
CA MET A 175 1.34 -0.65 10.24
C MET A 175 1.80 0.78 10.05
N ASP A 176 1.49 1.65 11.00
CA ASP A 176 1.86 3.06 10.94
C ASP A 176 3.38 3.18 11.05
N GLU A 177 3.98 2.47 12.02
CA GLU A 177 5.43 2.40 12.19
C GLU A 177 6.17 1.89 10.93
N PHE A 178 5.58 0.93 10.20
CA PHE A 178 6.17 0.45 8.96
C PHE A 178 6.12 1.48 7.82
N ALA A 179 4.97 2.11 7.60
CA ALA A 179 4.84 3.13 6.55
C ALA A 179 5.79 4.30 6.84
N ASP A 180 5.84 4.75 8.09
CA ASP A 180 6.77 5.77 8.57
C ASP A 180 8.22 5.39 8.22
N ARG A 181 8.60 4.12 8.44
CA ARG A 181 9.95 3.64 8.09
C ARG A 181 10.26 3.76 6.60
N LEU A 182 9.32 3.46 5.71
CA LEU A 182 9.52 3.60 4.26
C LEU A 182 9.62 5.05 3.82
N PHE A 183 8.79 5.93 4.40
CA PHE A 183 8.88 7.36 4.16
C PHE A 183 10.23 7.90 4.64
N GLU A 184 10.69 7.47 5.82
CA GLU A 184 12.03 7.80 6.30
C GLU A 184 13.15 7.23 5.41
N MET A 185 12.99 6.05 4.81
CA MET A 185 13.95 5.55 3.81
C MET A 185 14.04 6.46 2.59
N ALA A 186 12.90 6.94 2.09
CA ALA A 186 12.85 7.89 0.99
C ALA A 186 13.48 9.23 1.36
N ARG A 187 13.12 9.79 2.53
CA ARG A 187 13.69 11.05 3.07
C ARG A 187 15.19 10.96 3.35
N ALA A 188 15.68 9.79 3.75
CA ALA A 188 17.10 9.56 4.05
C ALA A 188 17.91 9.05 2.85
N GLY A 189 17.28 8.76 1.71
CA GLY A 189 17.97 8.28 0.52
C GLY A 189 18.53 6.85 0.64
N ARG A 190 17.89 5.98 1.43
CA ARG A 190 18.27 4.56 1.55
C ARG A 190 17.82 3.78 0.30
N THR A 191 18.40 4.11 -0.86
CA THR A 191 17.94 3.66 -2.19
C THR A 191 17.88 2.15 -2.33
N ALA A 192 18.97 1.46 -2.00
CA ALA A 192 19.07 0.00 -2.18
C ALA A 192 18.03 -0.72 -1.34
N GLU A 193 17.95 -0.38 -0.05
CA GLU A 193 16.92 -0.91 0.85
C GLU A 193 15.54 -0.62 0.26
N LEU A 194 15.16 0.64 0.05
CA LEU A 194 13.82 1.02 -0.42
C LEU A 194 13.42 0.32 -1.74
N VAL A 195 14.35 0.14 -2.65
CA VAL A 195 14.14 -0.57 -3.91
C VAL A 195 13.77 -2.03 -3.70
N GLU A 196 14.43 -2.74 -2.78
CA GLU A 196 14.11 -4.14 -2.46
C GLU A 196 12.64 -4.27 -2.03
N TYR A 197 12.13 -3.32 -1.24
CA TYR A 197 10.71 -3.30 -0.83
C TYR A 197 9.77 -3.12 -2.02
N VAL A 198 10.10 -2.22 -2.94
CA VAL A 198 9.28 -1.95 -4.14
C VAL A 198 9.27 -3.15 -5.07
N GLU A 199 10.42 -3.81 -5.26
CA GLU A 199 10.52 -5.06 -6.04
C GLU A 199 9.79 -6.22 -5.36
N ALA A 200 9.77 -6.25 -4.02
CA ALA A 200 9.01 -7.20 -3.22
C ALA A 200 7.49 -6.88 -3.16
N GLY A 201 7.03 -5.85 -3.87
CA GLY A 201 5.61 -5.56 -4.07
C GLY A 201 5.06 -4.36 -3.29
N VAL A 202 5.89 -3.55 -2.62
CA VAL A 202 5.45 -2.23 -2.17
C VAL A 202 5.04 -1.39 -3.39
N PRO A 203 3.86 -0.76 -3.39
CA PRO A 203 3.42 0.07 -4.48
C PRO A 203 4.45 1.18 -4.70
N PRO A 204 4.96 1.37 -5.92
CA PRO A 204 5.94 2.43 -6.21
C PRO A 204 5.36 3.84 -5.99
N ASN A 205 4.02 3.94 -5.94
CA ASN A 205 3.26 5.15 -5.66
C ASN A 205 2.62 5.15 -4.25
N LEU A 206 3.17 4.40 -3.29
CA LEU A 206 2.80 4.53 -1.88
C LEU A 206 3.00 5.99 -1.44
N SER A 207 2.03 6.53 -0.69
CA SER A 207 2.06 7.90 -0.16
C SER A 207 1.75 7.96 1.33
N ASP A 208 2.23 8.99 2.00
CA ASP A 208 1.91 9.29 3.39
C ASP A 208 0.54 9.96 3.55
N ASP A 209 0.20 10.38 4.78
CA ASP A 209 -1.08 11.01 5.11
C ASP A 209 -1.30 12.38 4.43
N GLY A 210 -0.24 12.98 3.86
CA GLY A 210 -0.32 14.20 3.05
C GLY A 210 -0.39 13.93 1.54
N GLY A 211 -0.39 12.65 1.14
CA GLY A 211 -0.34 12.26 -0.26
C GLY A 211 1.07 12.33 -0.88
N ASP A 212 2.12 12.58 -0.10
CA ASP A 212 3.48 12.63 -0.61
C ASP A 212 3.96 11.21 -0.93
N THR A 213 4.28 10.95 -2.21
CA THR A 213 4.77 9.62 -2.63
C THR A 213 6.21 9.39 -2.19
N LEU A 214 6.65 8.12 -2.16
CA LEU A 214 8.07 7.78 -1.93
C LEU A 214 9.02 8.55 -2.88
N LEU A 215 8.63 8.73 -4.15
CA LEU A 215 9.39 9.50 -5.12
C LEU A 215 9.40 10.99 -4.78
N MET A 216 8.26 11.56 -4.36
CA MET A 216 8.17 12.96 -3.95
C MET A 216 8.99 13.25 -2.69
N LEU A 217 8.96 12.36 -1.70
CA LEU A 217 9.77 12.46 -0.49
C LEU A 217 11.27 12.37 -0.79
N ALA A 218 11.68 11.45 -1.67
CA ALA A 218 13.07 11.37 -2.12
C ALA A 218 13.50 12.64 -2.87
N ALA A 219 12.65 13.15 -3.76
CA ALA A 219 12.91 14.38 -4.51
C ALA A 219 13.02 15.60 -3.59
N SER A 220 12.12 15.72 -2.60
CA SER A 220 12.13 16.84 -1.66
C SER A 220 13.30 16.82 -0.68
N HIS A 221 14.05 15.72 -0.62
CA HIS A 221 15.23 15.57 0.23
C HIS A 221 16.54 15.43 -0.57
N GLY A 222 16.53 15.68 -1.88
CA GLY A 222 17.74 15.73 -2.71
C GLY A 222 18.24 14.38 -3.24
N HIS A 223 17.47 13.29 -3.09
CA HIS A 223 17.95 11.93 -3.39
C HIS A 223 17.69 11.50 -4.83
N ALA A 224 18.44 12.07 -5.77
CA ALA A 224 18.28 11.82 -7.21
C ALA A 224 18.36 10.33 -7.60
N ASP A 225 19.27 9.55 -6.98
CA ASP A 225 19.40 8.12 -7.27
C ASP A 225 18.17 7.32 -6.82
N THR A 226 17.58 7.70 -5.68
CA THR A 226 16.31 7.11 -5.21
C THR A 226 15.16 7.46 -6.16
N VAL A 227 15.10 8.70 -6.66
CA VAL A 227 14.10 9.12 -7.65
C VAL A 227 14.21 8.28 -8.92
N ARG A 228 15.40 8.14 -9.50
CA ARG A 228 15.63 7.31 -10.70
C ARG A 228 15.23 5.86 -10.46
N ALA A 229 15.61 5.30 -9.32
CA ALA A 229 15.36 3.90 -9.00
C ALA A 229 13.86 3.60 -8.79
N LEU A 230 13.12 4.52 -8.15
CA LEU A 230 11.68 4.41 -7.98
C LEU A 230 10.95 4.59 -9.32
N ALA A 231 11.34 5.58 -10.12
CA ALA A 231 10.75 5.82 -11.45
C ALA A 231 10.91 4.62 -12.39
N ALA A 232 12.11 4.02 -12.41
CA ALA A 232 12.39 2.78 -13.18
C ALA A 232 11.50 1.59 -12.77
N ARG A 233 10.88 1.65 -11.59
CA ARG A 233 9.98 0.62 -11.03
C ARG A 233 8.51 1.04 -11.06
N GLY A 234 8.17 2.05 -11.86
CA GLY A 234 6.80 2.49 -12.12
C GLY A 234 6.26 3.50 -11.11
N ALA A 235 7.13 4.21 -10.37
CA ALA A 235 6.71 5.39 -9.64
C ALA A 235 6.38 6.50 -10.64
N ASP A 236 5.24 7.14 -10.43
CA ASP A 236 4.72 8.19 -11.28
C ASP A 236 5.33 9.54 -10.85
N PRO A 237 6.20 10.16 -11.67
CA PRO A 237 6.82 11.43 -11.33
C PRO A 237 5.85 12.62 -11.44
N GLU A 238 4.64 12.42 -11.97
CA GLU A 238 3.63 13.46 -12.16
C GLU A 238 2.50 13.41 -11.12
N ARG A 239 2.50 12.42 -10.23
CA ARG A 239 1.43 12.25 -9.25
C ARG A 239 1.43 13.41 -8.24
N PRO A 240 0.32 14.16 -8.12
CA PRO A 240 0.20 15.21 -7.12
C PRO A 240 -0.09 14.63 -5.73
N ASN A 241 0.36 15.34 -4.69
CA ASN A 241 -0.06 15.11 -3.31
C ASN A 241 -1.43 15.73 -3.02
N ASP A 242 -1.90 15.69 -1.77
CA ASP A 242 -3.24 16.18 -1.40
C ASP A 242 -3.37 17.71 -1.50
N GLU A 243 -2.25 18.43 -1.51
CA GLU A 243 -2.19 19.87 -1.77
C GLU A 243 -2.11 20.21 -3.27
N GLY A 244 -2.08 19.20 -4.14
CA GLY A 244 -1.93 19.37 -5.58
C GLY A 244 -0.49 19.61 -6.04
N LEU A 245 0.50 19.51 -5.13
CA LEU A 245 1.91 19.71 -5.43
C LEU A 245 2.48 18.50 -6.16
N ARG A 246 3.30 18.76 -7.18
CA ARG A 246 4.00 17.72 -7.95
C ARG A 246 5.50 17.70 -7.57
N PRO A 247 6.21 16.58 -7.77
CA PRO A 247 7.62 16.46 -7.40
C PRO A 247 8.55 17.49 -8.06
N LEU A 248 8.36 17.77 -9.35
CA LEU A 248 9.27 18.60 -10.14
C LEU A 248 9.30 20.09 -9.72
N PRO A 249 8.15 20.78 -9.53
CA PRO A 249 8.14 22.13 -8.94
C PRO A 249 8.87 22.21 -7.59
N GLY A 250 8.70 21.19 -6.72
CA GLY A 250 9.38 21.13 -5.43
C GLY A 250 10.90 21.05 -5.56
N ALA A 251 11.41 20.21 -6.47
CA ALA A 251 12.85 20.10 -6.74
C ALA A 251 13.46 21.41 -7.30
N VAL A 252 12.71 22.11 -8.16
CA VAL A 252 13.10 23.43 -8.68
C VAL A 252 13.19 24.47 -7.57
N LEU A 253 12.19 24.51 -6.68
CA LEU A 253 12.15 25.44 -5.54
C LEU A 253 13.38 25.25 -4.63
N GLN A 254 13.77 23.99 -4.40
CA GLN A 254 14.92 23.64 -3.56
C GLN A 254 16.27 23.78 -4.26
N ARG A 255 16.27 24.01 -5.58
CA ARG A 255 17.46 24.15 -6.41
C ARG A 255 18.35 22.91 -6.42
N GLU A 256 17.73 21.74 -6.56
CA GLU A 256 18.41 20.44 -6.60
C GLU A 256 18.55 19.92 -8.06
N PRO A 257 19.64 20.28 -8.78
CA PRO A 257 19.77 20.02 -10.21
C PRO A 257 19.75 18.54 -10.59
N ASP A 258 20.32 17.67 -9.76
CA ASP A 258 20.35 16.24 -10.03
C ASP A 258 18.97 15.59 -9.87
N VAL A 259 18.15 16.08 -8.94
CA VAL A 259 16.76 15.65 -8.77
C VAL A 259 15.90 16.16 -9.92
N VAL A 260 16.06 17.42 -10.33
CA VAL A 260 15.34 17.99 -11.48
C VAL A 260 15.61 17.15 -12.73
N ARG A 261 16.87 16.79 -12.99
CA ARG A 261 17.22 15.89 -14.11
C ARG A 261 16.58 14.51 -13.96
N ALA A 262 16.69 13.90 -12.78
CA ALA A 262 16.11 12.58 -12.53
C ALA A 262 14.58 12.55 -12.78
N LEU A 263 13.88 13.62 -12.44
CA LEU A 263 12.44 13.75 -12.68
C LEU A 263 12.10 13.97 -14.16
N LEU A 264 12.87 14.81 -14.87
CA LEU A 264 12.73 15.00 -16.32
C LEU A 264 13.02 13.69 -17.08
N ASP A 265 14.10 12.99 -16.73
CA ASP A 265 14.46 11.68 -17.29
C ASP A 265 13.36 10.63 -17.03
N ALA A 266 12.61 10.76 -15.94
CA ALA A 266 11.47 9.92 -15.61
C ALA A 266 10.18 10.29 -16.37
N GLY A 267 10.18 11.39 -17.14
CA GLY A 267 9.05 11.86 -17.93
C GLY A 267 8.17 12.90 -17.24
N ALA A 268 8.67 13.59 -16.21
CA ALA A 268 7.94 14.71 -15.61
C ALA A 268 7.81 15.89 -16.59
N ASP A 269 6.62 16.47 -16.70
CA ASP A 269 6.36 17.62 -17.57
C ASP A 269 6.59 18.93 -16.79
N PRO A 270 7.59 19.75 -17.17
CA PRO A 270 7.88 21.01 -16.48
C PRO A 270 6.75 22.05 -16.54
N ARG A 271 5.77 21.86 -17.43
CA ARG A 271 4.62 22.74 -17.61
C ARG A 271 3.33 22.19 -17.00
N ALA A 272 3.36 20.99 -16.43
CA ALA A 272 2.18 20.40 -15.82
C ALA A 272 1.90 20.94 -14.40
N GLY A 273 0.61 21.01 -14.07
CA GLY A 273 0.14 21.46 -12.75
C GLY A 273 0.18 22.97 -12.53
N SER A 274 -0.21 23.39 -11.33
CA SER A 274 -0.19 24.79 -10.89
C SER A 274 0.11 24.84 -9.39
N PRO A 275 1.26 25.39 -8.95
CA PRO A 275 2.30 25.98 -9.79
C PRO A 275 3.06 24.91 -10.60
N SER A 276 3.37 25.22 -11.87
CA SER A 276 4.25 24.37 -12.69
C SER A 276 5.72 24.56 -12.30
N ALA A 277 6.61 23.70 -12.83
CA ALA A 277 8.05 23.84 -12.60
C ALA A 277 8.59 25.12 -13.27
N VAL A 278 8.05 25.47 -14.44
CA VAL A 278 8.34 26.74 -15.13
C VAL A 278 7.88 27.94 -14.30
N ASP A 279 6.68 27.91 -13.73
CA ASP A 279 6.18 29.02 -12.89
C ASP A 279 7.04 29.21 -11.65
N THR A 280 7.37 28.10 -10.98
CA THR A 280 8.27 28.09 -9.83
C THR A 280 9.65 28.65 -10.18
N ALA A 281 10.26 28.19 -11.28
CA ALA A 281 11.57 28.69 -11.72
C ALA A 281 11.54 30.21 -12.03
N ARG A 282 10.47 30.72 -12.65
CA ARG A 282 10.31 32.17 -12.90
C ARG A 282 10.13 32.97 -11.61
N MET A 283 9.33 32.48 -10.68
CA MET A 283 9.04 33.16 -9.42
C MET A 283 10.27 33.26 -8.52
N PHE A 284 11.11 32.23 -8.50
CA PHE A 284 12.25 32.12 -7.59
C PHE A 284 13.63 32.29 -8.26
N GLY A 285 13.69 32.65 -9.55
CA GLY A 285 14.93 33.00 -10.25
C GLY A 285 15.78 31.82 -10.74
N GLY A 286 15.18 30.65 -10.95
CA GLY A 286 15.81 29.42 -11.46
C GLY A 286 16.13 29.45 -12.97
N THR A 287 16.92 30.43 -13.42
CA THR A 287 17.26 30.64 -14.84
C THR A 287 17.93 29.44 -15.50
N GLU A 288 18.71 28.66 -14.73
CA GLU A 288 19.32 27.41 -15.20
C GLU A 288 18.29 26.34 -15.58
N PHE A 289 17.23 26.19 -14.79
CA PHE A 289 16.17 25.22 -15.04
C PHE A 289 15.28 25.64 -16.21
N LEU A 290 15.03 26.95 -16.37
CA LEU A 290 14.30 27.47 -17.54
C LEU A 290 15.00 27.07 -18.84
N ALA A 291 16.33 27.16 -18.90
CA ALA A 291 17.09 26.73 -20.06
C ALA A 291 16.95 25.23 -20.35
N TRP A 292 16.78 24.39 -19.32
CA TRP A 292 16.54 22.95 -19.49
C TRP A 292 15.13 22.68 -20.03
N PHE A 293 14.12 23.36 -19.49
CA PHE A 293 12.72 23.18 -19.90
C PHE A 293 12.43 23.70 -21.32
N ASP A 294 13.15 24.72 -21.77
CA ASP A 294 13.04 25.24 -23.13
C ASP A 294 13.69 24.29 -24.15
N ALA A 295 14.82 23.66 -23.80
CA ALA A 295 15.53 22.72 -24.68
C ALA A 295 14.72 21.44 -25.00
N GLU A 296 13.88 20.96 -24.07
CA GLU A 296 12.99 19.81 -24.31
C GLU A 296 11.75 20.14 -25.16
N SER A 297 11.52 21.41 -25.49
CA SER A 297 10.38 21.85 -26.31
C SER A 297 10.66 21.79 -27.82
N GLU A 298 11.93 21.62 -28.20
CA GLU A 298 12.42 21.67 -29.58
C GLU A 298 12.79 20.29 -30.17
N GLY A 299 12.66 19.21 -29.38
CA GLY A 299 12.90 17.82 -29.79
C GLY A 299 11.62 17.03 -30.02
#